data_AF-A0A7K7AI29-F1
#
_entry.id   AF-A0A7K7AI29-F1
#
_cell.length_a   1.000
_cell.length_b   1.000
_cell.length_c   1.000
_cell.angle_alpha   90.00
_cell.angle_beta   90.00
_cell.angle_gamma   90.00
#
_symmetry.space_group_name_H-M   'P 1'
#
loop_
_entity.id
_entity.type
_entity.pdbx_description
1 polymer ?
#
loop_
_entity_poly.entity_id
_entity_poly.type
_entity_poly.pdbx_seq_one_letter_code
_entity_poly.pdbx_strand_id
1 'polypeptide(L)'
;CYVCGERGATIRCRQKGCKRSFHFPCGSEDGCVCQFTGKYRSFCRDHRPQQTVEVQQDEETSCLICLEPVEEKLSYYTMVCPACLHAWFHRGCIQKQALRSGLFTFQCPQCKDTKKFLPEMSFMGIRIPIREPAWEAEGAFDELYERHNQCNASRCLCPGGREQAEEAGPWHILLCSSCAAMGTHRRCSALRATTELWECDDCAGLGTGKRA
;
A
#
# COMPACT_ATOMS: atom_id res chain seq x y z
N CYS A 1 -24.16 12.56 26.40
CA CYS A 1 -23.60 12.63 25.04
C CYS A 1 -24.35 13.75 24.35
N TYR A 2 -23.68 14.73 23.74
CA TYR A 2 -24.39 15.83 23.09
C TYR A 2 -25.07 15.40 21.79
N VAL A 3 -24.67 14.26 21.21
CA VAL A 3 -25.20 13.72 19.97
C VAL A 3 -26.46 12.89 20.23
N CYS A 4 -26.38 11.85 21.07
CA CYS A 4 -27.52 10.94 21.33
C CYS A 4 -28.30 11.24 22.62
N GLY A 5 -27.90 12.22 23.44
CA GLY A 5 -28.52 12.53 24.73
C GLY A 5 -28.11 11.61 25.89
N GLU A 6 -27.66 10.37 25.62
CA GLU A 6 -27.40 9.35 26.65
C GLU A 6 -26.19 9.62 27.55
N ARG A 7 -26.21 9.06 28.77
CA ARG A 7 -25.11 9.17 29.75
C ARG A 7 -23.88 8.35 29.34
N GLY A 8 -22.75 8.53 30.06
CA GLY A 8 -21.53 7.73 29.85
C GLY A 8 -20.59 8.21 28.74
N ALA A 9 -20.86 9.35 28.11
CA ALA A 9 -19.94 9.95 27.13
C ALA A 9 -18.70 10.54 27.81
N THR A 10 -17.54 9.92 27.60
CA THR A 10 -16.26 10.27 28.24
C THR A 10 -15.36 11.17 27.40
N ILE A 11 -15.56 11.21 26.07
CA ILE A 11 -14.74 12.04 25.18
C ILE A 11 -15.25 13.47 25.25
N ARG A 12 -14.39 14.42 25.63
CA ARG A 12 -14.73 15.83 25.74
C ARG A 12 -14.08 16.64 24.64
N CYS A 13 -14.80 17.63 24.13
CA CYS A 13 -14.21 18.63 23.25
C CYS A 13 -13.08 19.37 23.97
N ARG A 14 -11.95 19.55 23.30
CA ARG A 14 -10.76 20.21 23.84
C ARG A 14 -10.86 21.73 23.86
N GLN A 15 -11.77 22.32 23.08
CA GLN A 15 -11.91 23.77 22.99
C GLN A 15 -12.25 24.36 24.36
N LYS A 16 -11.54 25.43 24.74
CA LYS A 16 -11.79 26.16 25.99
C LYS A 16 -13.24 26.66 26.01
N GLY A 17 -13.95 26.40 27.11
CA GLY A 17 -15.35 26.79 27.29
C GLY A 17 -16.38 25.82 26.67
N CYS A 18 -15.97 24.90 25.80
CA CYS A 18 -16.88 23.90 25.25
C CYS A 18 -17.16 22.80 26.27
N LYS A 19 -18.43 22.61 26.62
CA LYS A 19 -18.89 21.57 27.57
C LYS A 19 -19.35 20.28 26.89
N ARG A 20 -19.26 20.20 25.56
CA ARG A 20 -19.77 19.05 24.80
C ARG A 20 -18.90 17.81 25.05
N SER A 21 -19.56 16.71 25.37
CA SER A 21 -18.98 15.37 25.43
C SER A 21 -19.76 14.39 24.57
N PHE A 22 -19.08 13.42 23.98
CA PHE A 22 -19.67 12.45 23.07
C PHE A 22 -19.11 11.04 23.30
N HIS A 23 -19.90 10.03 22.95
CA HIS A 23 -19.36 8.68 22.77
C HIS A 23 -18.52 8.66 21.49
N PHE A 24 -17.50 7.80 21.44
CA PHE A 24 -16.68 7.66 20.23
C PHE A 24 -17.51 7.41 18.95
N PRO A 25 -18.40 6.40 18.88
CA PRO A 25 -19.19 6.15 17.67
C PRO A 25 -20.09 7.33 17.31
N CYS A 26 -20.83 7.89 18.27
CA CYS A 26 -21.69 9.06 18.02
C CYS A 26 -20.90 10.27 17.52
N GLY A 27 -19.68 10.47 18.03
CA GLY A 27 -18.80 11.52 17.55
C GLY A 27 -18.38 11.30 16.10
N SER A 28 -18.00 10.08 15.72
CA SER A 28 -17.65 9.76 14.33
C SER A 28 -18.81 10.01 13.36
N GLU A 29 -20.04 9.68 13.77
CA GLU A 29 -21.25 9.92 12.97
C GLU A 29 -21.63 11.41 12.85
N ASP A 30 -21.46 12.20 13.92
CA ASP A 30 -21.75 13.65 13.91
C ASP A 30 -20.62 14.49 13.26
N GLY A 31 -19.53 13.85 12.81
CA GLY A 31 -18.39 14.56 12.21
C GLY A 31 -17.45 15.20 13.23
N CYS A 32 -17.38 14.67 14.46
CA CYS A 32 -16.34 14.99 15.41
C CYS A 32 -14.97 14.46 14.94
N VAL A 33 -13.91 15.10 15.43
CA VAL A 33 -12.53 14.70 15.16
C VAL A 33 -11.85 14.29 16.46
N CYS A 34 -11.38 13.05 16.51
CA CYS A 34 -10.49 12.55 17.56
C CYS A 34 -9.09 12.37 16.97
N GLN A 35 -8.09 13.01 17.58
CA GLN A 35 -6.69 12.84 17.23
C GLN A 35 -6.13 11.66 18.03
N PHE A 36 -5.41 10.77 17.35
CA PHE A 36 -4.84 9.55 17.93
C PHE A 36 -3.34 9.68 18.23
N THR A 37 -2.83 10.90 18.22
CA THR A 37 -1.41 11.23 18.40
C THR A 37 -1.25 12.30 19.50
N GLY A 38 -0.07 12.31 20.12
CA GLY A 38 0.29 13.29 21.16
C GLY A 38 -0.65 13.26 22.37
N LYS A 39 -1.43 14.33 22.57
CA LYS A 39 -2.32 14.50 23.74
C LYS A 39 -3.74 13.97 23.53
N TYR A 40 -3.98 13.19 22.47
CA TYR A 40 -5.28 12.57 22.18
C TYR A 40 -6.47 13.54 22.22
N ARG A 41 -6.29 14.71 21.59
CA ARG A 41 -7.30 15.78 21.63
C ARG A 41 -8.50 15.40 20.79
N SER A 42 -9.69 15.76 21.28
CA SER A 42 -10.93 15.51 20.58
C SER A 42 -11.73 16.80 20.44
N PHE A 43 -12.46 16.95 19.34
CA PHE A 43 -13.16 18.18 19.00
C PHE A 43 -14.57 17.83 18.51
N CYS A 44 -15.59 18.53 19.04
CA CYS A 44 -16.96 18.41 18.55
C CYS A 44 -17.07 18.99 17.15
N ARG A 45 -18.21 18.76 16.49
CA ARG A 45 -18.51 19.25 15.14
C ARG A 45 -18.15 20.72 14.92
N ASP A 46 -18.45 21.60 15.87
CA ASP A 46 -18.23 23.05 15.75
C ASP A 46 -16.78 23.49 15.96
N HIS A 47 -15.95 22.66 16.59
CA HIS A 47 -14.57 23.00 16.96
C HIS A 47 -13.54 22.07 16.32
N ARG A 48 -13.98 21.21 15.39
CA ARG A 48 -13.08 20.29 14.69
C ARG A 48 -12.09 21.09 13.84
N PRO A 49 -10.87 20.58 13.66
CA PRO A 49 -9.96 21.17 12.67
C PRO A 49 -10.56 21.05 11.27
N GLN A 50 -10.17 21.98 10.41
CA GLN A 50 -10.46 21.99 8.98
C GLN A 50 -9.14 22.14 8.24
N GLN A 51 -9.04 21.55 7.05
CA GLN A 51 -7.90 21.81 6.19
C GLN A 51 -7.94 23.27 5.73
N THR A 52 -6.81 23.97 5.81
CA THR A 52 -6.71 25.40 5.49
C THR A 52 -6.09 25.66 4.12
N VAL A 53 -5.97 24.63 3.29
CA VAL A 53 -5.38 24.77 1.95
C VAL A 53 -6.38 25.39 0.99
N GLU A 54 -5.92 26.37 0.21
CA GLU A 54 -6.67 26.91 -0.91
C GLU A 54 -6.59 25.93 -2.07
N VAL A 55 -7.75 25.47 -2.55
CA VAL A 55 -7.85 24.54 -3.66
C VAL A 55 -8.51 25.26 -4.82
N GLN A 56 -7.91 25.19 -6.00
CA GLN A 56 -8.51 25.75 -7.21
C GLN A 56 -9.67 24.84 -7.63
N GLN A 57 -10.84 25.44 -7.82
CA GLN A 57 -12.06 24.76 -8.25
C GLN A 57 -12.02 24.58 -9.76
N ASP A 58 -11.26 23.61 -10.22
CA ASP A 58 -11.28 23.20 -11.61
C ASP A 58 -11.53 21.68 -11.65
N GLU A 59 -12.63 21.31 -12.32
CA GLU A 59 -13.06 19.95 -12.67
C GLU A 59 -13.73 19.08 -11.58
N GLU A 60 -14.50 18.11 -12.07
CA GLU A 60 -15.20 17.08 -11.30
C GLU A 60 -14.17 16.22 -10.55
N THR A 61 -13.93 16.54 -9.28
CA THR A 61 -12.91 15.87 -8.48
C THR A 61 -13.38 14.48 -8.04
N SER A 62 -12.55 13.47 -8.28
CA SER A 62 -12.80 12.08 -7.87
C SER A 62 -11.81 11.63 -6.79
N CYS A 63 -12.25 10.69 -5.96
CA CYS A 63 -11.40 10.10 -4.95
C CYS A 63 -10.35 9.18 -5.59
N LEU A 64 -9.05 9.45 -5.40
CA LEU A 64 -7.98 8.61 -5.98
C LEU A 64 -7.90 7.17 -5.46
N ILE A 65 -8.73 6.80 -4.47
CA ILE A 65 -8.73 5.45 -3.88
C ILE A 65 -9.88 4.60 -4.44
N CYS A 66 -11.10 5.15 -4.52
CA CYS A 66 -12.26 4.41 -5.01
C CYS A 66 -12.73 4.85 -6.40
N LEU A 67 -12.14 5.91 -6.96
CA LEU A 67 -12.46 6.51 -8.26
C LEU A 67 -13.88 7.08 -8.38
N GLU A 68 -14.61 7.15 -7.26
CA GLU A 68 -15.93 7.78 -7.19
C GLU A 68 -15.82 9.29 -6.95
N PRO A 69 -16.81 10.09 -7.40
CA PRO A 69 -16.86 11.53 -7.18
C PRO A 69 -16.78 11.89 -5.68
N VAL A 70 -16.12 13.01 -5.37
CA VAL A 70 -16.13 13.61 -4.03
C VAL A 70 -16.90 14.94 -4.05
N GLU A 71 -17.24 15.48 -2.88
CA GLU A 71 -17.74 16.86 -2.81
C GLU A 71 -16.65 17.82 -3.32
N GLU A 72 -17.00 18.77 -4.20
CA GLU A 72 -16.08 19.79 -4.74
C GLU A 72 -15.57 20.82 -3.71
N LYS A 73 -15.76 20.54 -2.42
CA LYS A 73 -15.36 21.38 -1.30
C LYS A 73 -14.75 20.55 -0.19
N LEU A 74 -13.79 21.15 0.50
CA LEU A 74 -13.24 20.58 1.73
C LEU A 74 -14.35 20.47 2.78
N SER A 75 -14.48 19.28 3.36
CA SER A 75 -15.50 19.01 4.38
C SER A 75 -14.98 18.03 5.41
N TYR A 76 -15.84 17.55 6.31
CA TYR A 76 -15.46 16.44 7.16
C TYR A 76 -15.23 15.17 6.32
N TYR A 77 -16.05 14.97 5.29
CA TYR A 77 -16.07 13.77 4.46
C TYR A 77 -15.10 13.82 3.29
N THR A 78 -14.72 15.02 2.85
CA THR A 78 -13.81 15.22 1.71
C THR A 78 -12.53 15.93 2.13
N MET A 79 -11.39 15.33 1.79
CA MET A 79 -10.06 15.84 2.12
C MET A 79 -9.14 15.83 0.91
N VAL A 80 -8.11 16.67 0.95
CA VAL A 80 -7.11 16.80 -0.12
C VAL A 80 -5.69 16.63 0.43
N CYS A 81 -4.77 16.16 -0.39
CA CYS A 81 -3.35 16.15 -0.06
C CYS A 81 -2.83 17.60 0.07
N PRO A 82 -2.25 18.00 1.23
CA PRO A 82 -1.74 19.36 1.44
C PRO A 82 -0.45 19.67 0.66
N ALA A 83 0.18 18.65 0.07
CA ALA A 83 1.42 18.82 -0.68
C ALA A 83 1.16 19.09 -2.16
N CYS A 84 0.31 18.27 -2.80
CA CYS A 84 0.05 18.37 -4.23
C CYS A 84 -1.27 19.04 -4.58
N LEU A 85 -2.22 19.22 -3.64
CA LEU A 85 -3.50 19.92 -3.83
C LEU A 85 -4.48 19.35 -4.88
N HIS A 86 -4.09 18.33 -5.64
CA HIS A 86 -4.95 17.71 -6.66
C HIS A 86 -5.39 16.28 -6.29
N ALA A 87 -4.84 15.72 -5.21
CA ALA A 87 -5.19 14.38 -4.75
C ALA A 87 -6.31 14.44 -3.72
N TRP A 88 -7.52 14.09 -4.14
CA TRP A 88 -8.74 14.15 -3.34
C TRP A 88 -9.14 12.77 -2.79
N PHE A 89 -9.75 12.77 -1.61
CA PHE A 89 -10.12 11.54 -0.90
C PHE A 89 -11.42 11.68 -0.11
N HIS A 90 -12.24 10.64 -0.18
CA HIS A 90 -13.21 10.38 0.87
C HIS A 90 -12.47 10.07 2.18
N ARG A 91 -12.90 10.69 3.29
CA ARG A 91 -12.38 10.45 4.64
C ARG A 91 -12.39 8.96 4.99
N GLY A 92 -13.46 8.26 4.62
CA GLY A 92 -13.58 6.81 4.81
C GLY A 92 -12.54 6.02 4.03
N CYS A 93 -12.30 6.36 2.76
CA CYS A 93 -11.33 5.68 1.91
C CYS A 93 -9.90 5.87 2.44
N ILE A 94 -9.53 7.11 2.77
CA ILE A 94 -8.19 7.36 3.30
C ILE A 94 -8.00 6.81 4.72
N GLN A 95 -9.05 6.73 5.54
CA GLN A 95 -9.00 6.03 6.82
C GLN A 95 -8.74 4.53 6.64
N LYS A 96 -9.39 3.87 5.67
CA LYS A 96 -9.11 2.46 5.34
C LYS A 96 -7.68 2.28 4.83
N GLN A 97 -7.21 3.18 3.95
CA GLN A 97 -5.83 3.16 3.46
C GLN A 97 -4.83 3.31 4.61
N ALA A 98 -4.99 4.30 5.48
CA ALA A 98 -4.15 4.50 6.67
C ALA A 98 -4.12 3.26 7.57
N LEU A 99 -5.29 2.65 7.79
CA LEU A 99 -5.39 1.43 8.58
C LEU A 99 -4.65 0.29 7.92
N ARG A 100 -4.57 0.17 6.58
CA ARG A 100 -3.83 -0.88 5.87
C ARG A 100 -2.33 -0.60 5.75
N SER A 101 -1.93 0.61 5.41
CA SER A 101 -0.52 0.98 5.21
C SER A 101 0.29 1.04 6.51
N GLY A 102 -0.34 1.48 7.60
CA GLY A 102 0.39 1.76 8.84
C GLY A 102 1.32 2.98 8.73
N LEU A 103 1.88 3.39 9.87
CA LEU A 103 2.60 4.66 10.00
C LEU A 103 3.78 4.82 9.02
N PHE A 104 4.54 3.76 8.78
CA PHE A 104 5.81 3.85 8.07
C PHE A 104 5.66 3.94 6.54
N THR A 105 4.52 3.55 5.99
CA THR A 105 4.27 3.58 4.54
C THR A 105 3.09 4.45 4.14
N PHE A 106 2.46 5.13 5.10
CA PHE A 106 1.34 6.01 4.83
C PHE A 106 1.79 7.34 4.24
N GLN A 107 1.61 7.45 2.93
CA GLN A 107 2.03 8.58 2.09
C GLN A 107 0.94 8.90 1.07
N CYS A 108 1.00 10.09 0.46
CA CYS A 108 0.09 10.44 -0.62
C CYS A 108 0.22 9.45 -1.78
N PRO A 109 -0.86 8.78 -2.24
CA PRO A 109 -0.78 7.85 -3.37
C PRO A 109 -0.24 8.48 -4.65
N GLN A 110 -0.54 9.77 -4.86
CA GLN A 110 -0.18 10.53 -6.07
C GLN A 110 1.26 11.05 -6.02
N CYS A 111 1.58 11.96 -5.09
CA CYS A 111 2.88 12.64 -5.07
C CYS A 111 3.92 11.99 -4.16
N LYS A 112 3.56 10.90 -3.46
CA LYS A 112 4.41 10.20 -2.48
C LYS A 112 4.92 11.07 -1.32
N ASP A 113 4.41 12.30 -1.16
CA ASP A 113 4.75 13.11 -0.01
C ASP A 113 4.28 12.44 1.27
N THR A 114 5.20 12.34 2.22
CA THR A 114 4.93 11.89 3.59
C THR A 114 5.04 13.06 4.58
N LYS A 115 5.88 14.05 4.29
CA LYS A 115 6.28 15.10 5.24
C LYS A 115 5.14 16.05 5.60
N LYS A 116 4.29 16.41 4.63
CA LYS A 116 3.08 17.22 4.85
C LYS A 116 1.85 16.34 4.98
N PHE A 117 1.76 15.29 4.17
CA PHE A 117 0.59 14.42 4.11
C PHE A 117 0.27 13.71 5.43
N LEU A 118 1.24 13.00 5.99
CA LEU A 118 1.04 12.22 7.22
C LEU A 118 0.60 13.09 8.41
N PRO A 119 1.30 14.19 8.76
CA PRO A 119 0.88 15.01 9.90
C PRO A 119 -0.48 15.67 9.68
N GLU A 120 -0.79 16.12 8.46
CA GLU A 120 -2.10 16.70 8.13
C GLU A 120 -3.23 15.69 8.33
N MET A 121 -3.11 14.49 7.73
CA MET A 121 -4.13 13.44 7.87
C MET A 121 -4.31 13.03 9.33
N SER A 122 -3.21 12.90 10.09
CA SER A 122 -3.27 12.63 11.52
C SER A 122 -3.96 13.75 12.32
N PHE A 123 -3.63 15.01 12.01
CA PHE A 123 -4.23 16.19 12.65
C PHE A 123 -5.74 16.27 12.36
N MET A 124 -6.13 15.93 11.15
CA MET A 124 -7.53 15.82 10.72
C MET A 124 -8.25 14.59 11.32
N GLY A 125 -7.58 13.79 12.14
CA GLY A 125 -8.17 12.67 12.89
C GLY A 125 -8.24 11.35 12.12
N ILE A 126 -7.42 11.18 11.08
CA ILE A 126 -7.20 9.87 10.48
C ILE A 126 -6.33 9.04 11.43
N ARG A 127 -6.84 7.88 11.83
CA ARG A 127 -6.11 6.93 12.67
C ARG A 127 -5.06 6.20 11.83
N ILE A 128 -3.80 6.38 12.18
CA ILE A 128 -2.66 5.74 11.51
C ILE A 128 -1.92 4.87 12.55
N PRO A 129 -2.11 3.54 12.55
CA PRO A 129 -1.49 2.64 13.52
C PRO A 129 0.01 2.45 13.25
N ILE A 130 0.79 2.21 14.31
CA ILE A 130 2.16 1.72 14.18
C ILE A 130 2.08 0.23 13.91
N ARG A 131 2.27 -0.16 12.65
CA ARG A 131 2.29 -1.54 12.20
C ARG A 131 2.97 -1.66 10.85
N GLU A 132 3.35 -2.88 10.50
CA GLU A 132 3.70 -3.22 9.12
C GLU A 132 2.47 -3.11 8.21
N PRO A 133 2.67 -2.77 6.94
CA PRO A 133 1.58 -2.72 5.98
C PRO A 133 0.88 -4.07 5.87
N ALA A 134 -0.43 -4.05 5.65
CA ALA A 134 -1.24 -5.25 5.52
C ALA A 134 -0.72 -6.18 4.42
N TRP A 135 -0.24 -5.65 3.30
CA TRP A 135 0.26 -6.46 2.19
C TRP A 135 1.56 -7.21 2.51
N GLU A 136 2.42 -6.68 3.39
CA GLU A 136 3.60 -7.41 3.86
C GLU A 136 3.17 -8.48 4.88
N ALA A 137 2.31 -8.12 5.83
CA ALA A 137 1.84 -9.03 6.88
C ALA A 137 0.96 -10.17 6.35
N GLU A 138 0.26 -9.95 5.23
CA GLU A 138 -0.61 -10.93 4.55
C GLU A 138 0.14 -11.73 3.48
N GLY A 139 1.45 -11.53 3.30
CA GLY A 139 2.23 -12.25 2.29
C GLY A 139 1.77 -11.96 0.86
N ALA A 140 1.21 -10.77 0.60
CA ALA A 140 0.60 -10.45 -0.70
C ALA A 140 1.60 -10.44 -1.86
N PHE A 141 2.90 -10.45 -1.55
CA PHE A 141 3.99 -10.51 -2.51
C PHE A 141 4.86 -11.77 -2.35
N ASP A 142 4.44 -12.76 -1.55
CA ASP A 142 5.19 -14.01 -1.36
C ASP A 142 5.45 -14.72 -2.69
N GLU A 143 4.45 -14.74 -3.59
CA GLU A 143 4.57 -15.26 -4.95
C GLU A 143 5.64 -14.52 -5.79
N LEU A 144 5.91 -13.24 -5.53
CA LEU A 144 6.98 -12.50 -6.21
C LEU A 144 8.37 -12.90 -5.71
N TYR A 145 8.47 -13.46 -4.50
CA TYR A 145 9.71 -14.00 -3.93
C TYR A 145 9.93 -15.47 -4.30
N GLU A 146 8.91 -16.16 -4.83
CA GLU A 146 9.05 -17.50 -5.39
C GLU A 146 9.85 -17.44 -6.70
N ARG A 147 11.16 -17.61 -6.55
CA ARG A 147 12.04 -17.79 -7.69
C ARG A 147 11.73 -19.13 -8.34
N HIS A 148 11.48 -19.12 -9.65
CA HIS A 148 11.31 -20.34 -10.44
C HIS A 148 12.44 -21.33 -10.11
N ASN A 149 12.10 -22.56 -9.77
CA ASN A 149 13.06 -23.53 -9.22
C ASN A 149 12.99 -24.89 -9.92
N GLN A 150 12.45 -24.93 -11.15
CA GLN A 150 12.27 -26.18 -11.88
C GLN A 150 13.01 -26.18 -13.21
N CYS A 151 13.46 -27.36 -13.62
CA CYS A 151 14.03 -27.57 -14.94
C CYS A 151 12.93 -27.73 -16.01
N ASN A 152 12.85 -26.78 -16.93
CA ASN A 152 11.94 -26.75 -18.08
C ASN A 152 12.51 -27.40 -19.33
N ALA A 153 13.71 -27.98 -19.29
CA ALA A 153 14.27 -28.69 -20.44
C ALA A 153 13.30 -29.79 -20.91
N SER A 154 13.12 -29.94 -22.22
CA SER A 154 12.19 -30.92 -22.82
C SER A 154 12.41 -32.33 -22.24
N ARG A 155 13.67 -32.72 -22.07
CA ARG A 155 14.09 -33.93 -21.35
C ARG A 155 14.96 -33.59 -20.14
N CYS A 156 14.41 -33.75 -18.94
CA CYS A 156 15.20 -33.65 -17.71
C CYS A 156 16.03 -34.92 -17.50
N LEU A 157 17.32 -34.75 -17.18
CA LEU A 157 18.26 -35.84 -16.92
C LEU A 157 18.52 -36.06 -15.42
N CYS A 158 17.96 -35.20 -14.55
CA CYS A 158 18.20 -35.26 -13.12
C CYS A 158 17.49 -36.47 -12.50
N PRO A 159 18.20 -37.36 -11.78
CA PRO A 159 17.57 -38.48 -11.09
C PRO A 159 16.59 -38.04 -9.99
N GLY A 160 16.84 -36.89 -9.37
CA GLY A 160 15.97 -36.28 -8.35
C GLY A 160 14.75 -35.56 -8.91
N GLY A 161 14.56 -35.58 -10.23
CA GLY A 161 13.44 -34.89 -10.90
C GLY A 161 13.72 -33.41 -11.19
N ARG A 162 12.67 -32.71 -11.62
CA ARG A 162 12.79 -31.35 -12.17
C ARG A 162 13.01 -30.27 -11.12
N GLU A 163 12.53 -30.49 -9.90
CA GLU A 163 12.62 -29.57 -8.75
C GLU A 163 13.93 -29.70 -7.96
N GLN A 164 14.71 -30.76 -8.21
CA GLN A 164 16.00 -30.93 -7.56
C GLN A 164 16.96 -29.83 -8.01
N ALA A 165 17.40 -28.98 -7.09
CA ALA A 165 18.36 -27.91 -7.35
C ALA A 165 19.54 -28.01 -6.39
N GLU A 166 20.75 -28.18 -6.93
CA GLU A 166 21.98 -28.10 -6.13
C GLU A 166 22.49 -26.66 -6.06
N GLU A 167 23.10 -26.27 -4.95
CA GLU A 167 23.76 -24.95 -4.82
C GLU A 167 24.86 -24.76 -5.87
N ALA A 168 25.60 -25.82 -6.19
CA ALA A 168 26.58 -25.87 -7.26
C ALA A 168 26.70 -27.29 -7.84
N GLY A 169 27.16 -27.42 -9.08
CA GLY A 169 27.33 -28.71 -9.74
C GLY A 169 26.38 -28.94 -10.93
N PRO A 170 26.32 -30.16 -11.47
CA PRO A 170 25.60 -30.45 -12.71
C PRO A 170 24.08 -30.26 -12.61
N TRP A 171 23.52 -30.34 -11.39
CA TRP A 171 22.10 -30.16 -11.12
C TRP A 171 21.77 -28.79 -10.50
N HIS A 172 22.69 -27.83 -10.62
CA HIS A 172 22.36 -26.43 -10.39
C HIS A 172 21.41 -25.93 -11.49
N ILE A 173 20.33 -25.25 -11.10
CA ILE A 173 19.35 -24.66 -12.01
C ILE A 173 19.75 -23.23 -12.34
N LEU A 174 20.02 -22.98 -13.63
CA LEU A 174 20.20 -21.63 -14.16
C LEU A 174 18.85 -21.13 -14.67
N LEU A 175 18.49 -19.90 -14.31
CA LEU A 175 17.30 -19.23 -14.84
C LEU A 175 17.63 -18.44 -16.09
N CYS A 176 16.63 -18.31 -16.96
CA CYS A 176 16.74 -17.48 -18.15
C CYS A 176 17.08 -16.05 -17.73
N SER A 177 18.18 -15.49 -18.23
CA SER A 177 18.62 -14.14 -17.87
C SER A 177 17.65 -13.05 -18.32
N SER A 178 16.80 -13.32 -19.30
CA SER A 178 15.86 -12.34 -19.86
C SER A 178 14.49 -12.37 -19.20
N CYS A 179 13.92 -13.55 -18.91
CA CYS A 179 12.57 -13.67 -18.34
C CYS A 179 12.51 -14.20 -16.91
N ALA A 180 13.54 -14.89 -16.43
CA ALA A 180 13.57 -15.63 -15.16
C ALA A 180 12.43 -16.65 -14.93
N ALA A 181 11.50 -16.80 -15.88
CA ALA A 181 10.32 -17.66 -15.81
C ALA A 181 10.59 -19.11 -16.22
N MET A 182 11.75 -19.37 -16.85
CA MET A 182 12.22 -20.70 -17.17
C MET A 182 13.56 -20.95 -16.49
N GLY A 183 13.80 -22.21 -16.15
CA GLY A 183 15.04 -22.72 -15.60
C GLY A 183 15.51 -23.97 -16.34
N THR A 184 16.80 -24.24 -16.30
CA THR A 184 17.36 -25.51 -16.77
C THR A 184 18.47 -25.97 -15.84
N HIS A 185 18.58 -27.27 -15.61
CA HIS A 185 19.81 -27.81 -15.04
C HIS A 185 20.96 -27.59 -16.01
N ARG A 186 22.14 -27.27 -15.50
CA ARG A 186 23.36 -27.16 -16.32
C ARG A 186 23.54 -28.36 -17.24
N ARG A 187 23.37 -29.58 -16.71
CA ARG A 187 23.51 -30.81 -17.47
C ARG A 187 22.39 -31.05 -18.49
N CYS A 188 21.17 -30.56 -18.24
CA CYS A 188 20.03 -30.74 -19.14
C CYS A 188 20.17 -29.89 -20.42
N SER A 189 20.83 -28.73 -20.33
CA SER A 189 21.11 -27.86 -21.49
C SER A 189 22.58 -27.91 -21.94
N ALA A 190 23.33 -28.94 -21.55
CA ALA A 190 24.74 -29.14 -21.91
C ALA A 190 25.65 -27.91 -21.64
N LEU A 191 25.38 -27.19 -20.55
CA LEU A 191 26.10 -25.99 -20.15
C LEU A 191 27.41 -26.35 -19.45
N ARG A 192 28.44 -25.50 -19.62
CA ARG A 192 29.73 -25.68 -18.93
C ARG A 192 29.60 -25.31 -17.46
N ALA A 193 30.50 -25.82 -16.62
CA ALA A 193 30.54 -25.49 -15.19
C ALA A 193 30.74 -23.98 -14.93
N THR A 194 31.40 -23.28 -15.85
CA THR A 194 31.69 -21.84 -15.75
C THR A 194 30.61 -20.95 -16.37
N THR A 195 29.54 -21.51 -16.94
CA THR A 195 28.48 -20.71 -17.57
C THR A 195 27.60 -20.07 -16.49
N GLU A 196 27.51 -18.75 -16.42
CA GLU A 196 26.67 -18.06 -15.42
C GLU A 196 25.35 -17.56 -16.00
N LEU A 197 25.29 -17.36 -17.31
CA LEU A 197 24.11 -16.87 -18.02
C LEU A 197 23.58 -17.95 -18.96
N TRP A 198 22.26 -18.09 -18.99
CA TRP A 198 21.52 -18.95 -19.89
C TRP A 198 20.26 -18.22 -20.32
N GLU A 199 19.84 -18.38 -21.58
CA GLU A 199 18.57 -17.87 -22.09
C GLU A 199 17.73 -19.04 -22.61
N CYS A 200 16.42 -19.02 -22.34
CA CYS A 200 15.51 -20.02 -22.89
C CYS A 200 15.24 -19.75 -24.37
N ASP A 201 14.73 -20.77 -25.08
CA ASP A 201 14.49 -20.70 -26.53
C ASP A 201 13.52 -19.56 -26.91
N ASP A 202 12.56 -19.24 -26.05
CA ASP A 202 11.60 -18.15 -26.25
C ASP A 202 12.24 -16.76 -26.12
N CYS A 203 13.29 -16.62 -25.30
CA CYS A 203 13.97 -15.34 -25.06
C CYS A 203 15.21 -15.13 -25.94
N ALA A 204 15.95 -16.20 -26.26
CA ALA A 204 17.12 -16.15 -27.13
C ALA A 204 16.75 -15.76 -28.58
N GLY A 205 15.46 -15.82 -28.93
CA GLY A 205 14.92 -15.49 -30.23
C GLY A 205 15.26 -16.53 -31.31
N LEU A 206 14.40 -16.63 -32.33
CA LEU A 206 14.61 -17.43 -33.55
C LEU A 206 15.76 -16.90 -34.43
N GLY A 207 16.89 -16.48 -33.84
CA GLY A 207 17.90 -15.66 -34.51
C GLY A 207 19.37 -15.94 -34.18
N THR A 208 19.70 -16.92 -33.34
CA THR A 208 21.11 -17.25 -33.05
C THR A 208 21.38 -18.75 -33.02
N GLY A 209 21.09 -19.43 -34.14
CA GLY A 209 21.55 -20.79 -34.38
C GLY A 209 21.90 -21.02 -35.84
N LYS A 210 23.20 -20.98 -36.17
CA LYS A 210 23.68 -21.80 -37.28
C LYS A 210 23.40 -23.25 -36.89
N ARG A 211 22.38 -23.87 -37.50
CA ARG A 211 22.29 -25.33 -37.57
C ARG A 211 23.43 -25.80 -38.49
N ALA A 212 24.21 -26.76 -37.99
CA ALA A 212 25.23 -27.58 -38.67
C ALA A 212 25.92 -26.96 -39.90
#